data_AF-A0A378HYZ6-F1
#
_entry.id   AF-A0A378HYZ6-F1
#
_cell.length_a   1.000
_cell.length_b   1.000
_cell.length_c   1.000
_cell.angle_alpha   90.00
_cell.angle_beta   90.00
_cell.angle_gamma   90.00
#
_symmetry.space_group_name_H-M   'P 1'
#
loop_
_entity.id
_entity.type
_entity.pdbx_description
1 polymer ?
#
loop_
_entity_poly.entity_id
_entity_poly.type
_entity_poly.pdbx_seq_one_letter_code
_entity_poly.pdbx_strand_id
1 'polypeptide(L)'
;MPHDSIHVLSGYDTTPYGELLVSVFTSTMLDKNPIEGHIIPVMYSFYLGIKLNDLAGSARVTINPYEFWEAWYRGLQMQVNLFAPEWNLWDVADVPLKKLKQLYCVLPTKYHKNSF
;
A
#
# COMPACT_ATOMS: atom_id res chain seq x y z
N MET A 1 4.45 9.08 -7.47
CA MET A 1 4.06 9.41 -6.08
C MET A 1 5.13 8.94 -5.12
N PRO A 2 5.43 9.69 -4.03
CA PRO A 2 6.43 9.27 -3.04
C PRO A 2 5.98 8.04 -2.24
N HIS A 3 6.65 6.89 -2.46
CA HIS A 3 6.30 5.58 -1.89
C HIS A 3 6.09 5.60 -0.37
N ASP A 4 7.03 6.19 0.37
CA ASP A 4 7.04 6.11 1.84
C ASP A 4 5.84 6.82 2.47
N SER A 5 5.26 7.81 1.78
CA SER A 5 4.06 8.51 2.25
C SER A 5 2.81 7.61 2.28
N ILE A 6 2.81 6.54 1.47
CA ILE A 6 1.70 5.58 1.41
C ILE A 6 1.62 4.77 2.69
N HIS A 7 2.74 4.44 3.32
CA HIS A 7 2.74 3.72 4.60
C HIS A 7 2.00 4.51 5.67
N VAL A 8 2.24 5.82 5.75
CA VAL A 8 1.54 6.73 6.66
C VAL A 8 0.04 6.80 6.35
N LEU A 9 -0.30 6.93 5.07
CA LEU A 9 -1.71 7.04 4.63
C LEU A 9 -2.47 5.72 4.83
N SER A 10 -1.87 4.59 4.47
CA SER A 10 -2.49 3.26 4.55
C SER A 10 -2.45 2.65 5.96
N GLY A 11 -1.49 3.07 6.78
CA GLY A 11 -1.23 2.50 8.11
C GLY A 11 -0.54 1.13 8.08
N TYR A 12 0.05 0.73 6.96
CA TYR A 12 0.94 -0.44 6.89
C TYR A 12 2.38 0.00 7.14
N ASP A 13 3.11 -0.75 7.98
CA ASP A 13 4.50 -0.44 8.29
C ASP A 13 5.44 -0.77 7.12
N THR A 14 6.74 -0.53 7.31
CA THR A 14 7.80 -0.80 6.31
C THR A 14 8.46 -2.15 6.53
N THR A 15 7.80 -3.08 7.24
CA THR A 15 8.29 -4.47 7.32
C THR A 15 8.04 -5.16 5.97
N PRO A 16 8.73 -6.25 5.64
CA PRO A 16 8.46 -7.00 4.41
C PRO A 16 6.98 -7.41 4.23
N TYR A 17 6.24 -7.59 5.32
CA TYR A 17 4.81 -7.88 5.25
C TYR A 17 3.97 -6.61 5.06
N GLY A 18 4.32 -5.51 5.72
CA GLY A 18 3.72 -4.20 5.47
C GLY A 18 3.93 -3.71 4.03
N GLU A 19 5.11 -3.93 3.46
CA GLU A 19 5.42 -3.69 2.04
C GLU A 19 4.52 -4.53 1.11
N LEU A 20 4.20 -5.76 1.50
CA LEU A 20 3.25 -6.59 0.77
C LEU A 20 1.84 -5.99 0.82
N LEU A 21 1.37 -5.61 2.00
CA LEU A 21 0.03 -5.07 2.19
C LEU A 21 -0.16 -3.69 1.56
N VAL A 22 0.84 -2.80 1.64
CA VAL A 22 0.78 -1.47 1.00
C VAL A 22 0.68 -1.61 -0.52
N SER A 23 1.43 -2.54 -1.10
CA SER A 23 1.42 -2.79 -2.54
C SER A 23 0.06 -3.31 -3.01
N VAL A 24 -0.53 -4.23 -2.26
CA VAL A 24 -1.90 -4.73 -2.52
C VAL A 24 -2.92 -3.59 -2.41
N PHE A 25 -2.83 -2.76 -1.36
CA PHE A 25 -3.70 -1.61 -1.17
C PHE A 25 -3.63 -0.61 -2.31
N THR A 26 -2.45 -0.30 -2.82
CA THR A 26 -2.28 0.66 -3.92
C THR A 26 -2.57 0.08 -5.29
N SER A 27 -2.46 -1.24 -5.46
CA SER A 27 -2.68 -1.89 -6.76
C SER A 27 -4.06 -1.59 -7.33
N THR A 28 -5.08 -1.46 -6.48
CA THR A 28 -6.47 -1.26 -6.89
C THR A 28 -6.75 0.16 -7.40
N MET A 29 -5.79 1.08 -7.28
CA MET A 29 -5.89 2.46 -7.77
C MET A 29 -5.41 2.58 -9.23
N LEU A 30 -4.77 1.55 -9.77
CA LEU A 30 -4.17 1.59 -11.10
C LEU A 30 -5.16 1.14 -12.17
N ASP A 31 -5.26 1.92 -13.24
CA ASP A 31 -6.14 1.60 -14.38
C ASP A 31 -5.63 0.43 -15.22
N LYS A 32 -4.33 0.13 -15.17
CA LYS A 32 -3.68 -0.91 -15.97
C LYS A 32 -2.70 -1.72 -15.14
N ASN A 33 -2.70 -3.03 -15.41
CA ASN A 33 -1.81 -4.02 -14.82
C ASN A 33 -1.69 -3.96 -13.28
N PRO A 34 -2.81 -3.84 -12.53
CA PRO A 34 -2.75 -3.69 -11.07
C PRO A 34 -2.11 -4.91 -10.41
N ILE A 35 -2.39 -6.11 -10.95
CA ILE A 35 -1.82 -7.36 -10.43
C ILE A 35 -0.38 -7.53 -10.90
N GLU A 36 -0.14 -7.44 -12.21
CA GLU A 36 1.17 -7.75 -12.78
C GLU A 36 2.25 -6.75 -12.36
N GLY A 37 1.88 -5.47 -12.22
CA GLY A 37 2.82 -4.41 -11.90
C GLY A 37 3.11 -4.25 -10.41
N HIS A 38 2.16 -4.59 -9.52
CA HIS A 38 2.27 -4.25 -8.09
C HIS A 38 2.18 -5.47 -7.16
N ILE A 39 1.39 -6.49 -7.50
CA ILE A 39 1.24 -7.66 -6.63
C ILE A 39 2.26 -8.73 -6.95
N ILE A 40 2.42 -9.10 -8.23
CA ILE A 40 3.34 -10.18 -8.63
C ILE A 40 4.79 -9.88 -8.20
N PRO A 41 5.37 -8.69 -8.47
CA PRO A 41 6.77 -8.42 -8.09
C PRO A 41 6.99 -8.53 -6.57
N VAL A 42 6.02 -8.08 -5.79
CA VAL A 42 6.06 -8.05 -4.33
C VAL A 42 5.87 -9.46 -3.74
N MET A 43 5.05 -10.31 -4.39
CA MET A 43 5.02 -11.75 -4.06
C MET A 43 6.37 -12.43 -4.33
N TYR A 44 7.03 -12.12 -5.45
CA TYR A 44 8.36 -12.65 -5.72
C TYR A 44 9.37 -12.20 -4.66
N SER A 45 9.37 -10.91 -4.31
CA SER A 45 10.32 -10.34 -3.37
C SER A 45 10.12 -10.80 -1.93
N PHE A 46 8.89 -10.67 -1.40
CA PHE A 46 8.63 -10.83 0.03
C PHE A 46 7.95 -12.14 0.40
N TYR A 47 7.21 -12.77 -0.50
CA TYR A 47 6.64 -14.10 -0.23
C TYR A 47 7.62 -15.21 -0.60
N LEU A 48 8.23 -15.15 -1.80
CA LEU A 48 9.18 -16.16 -2.26
C LEU A 48 10.63 -15.90 -1.83
N GLY A 49 10.98 -14.66 -1.45
CA GLY A 49 12.34 -14.28 -1.05
C GLY A 49 13.30 -14.07 -2.21
N ILE A 50 12.79 -13.79 -3.39
CA ILE A 50 13.58 -13.61 -4.61
C ILE A 50 14.00 -12.14 -4.72
N LYS A 51 15.30 -11.86 -4.62
CA LYS A 51 15.83 -10.51 -4.84
C LYS A 51 15.67 -10.13 -6.31
N LEU A 52 14.83 -9.13 -6.59
CA LEU A 52 14.56 -8.68 -7.97
C LEU A 52 15.60 -7.67 -8.49
N ASN A 53 16.10 -6.79 -7.62
CA ASN A 53 17.15 -5.83 -7.93
C ASN A 53 17.85 -5.38 -6.62
N ASP A 54 18.86 -4.50 -6.71
CA ASP A 54 19.62 -4.06 -5.54
C ASP A 54 18.88 -3.06 -4.61
N LEU A 55 17.77 -2.48 -5.08
CA LEU A 55 16.96 -1.53 -4.33
C LEU A 55 15.81 -2.22 -3.56
N ALA A 56 15.27 -3.31 -4.11
CA ALA A 56 14.15 -4.04 -3.53
C ALA A 56 14.64 -5.02 -2.45
N GLY A 57 14.08 -4.91 -1.25
CA GLY A 57 14.27 -5.90 -0.19
C GLY A 57 13.66 -7.26 -0.57
N SER A 58 14.14 -8.35 0.04
CA SER A 58 13.52 -9.67 -0.11
C SER A 58 13.39 -10.38 1.23
N ALA A 59 12.34 -11.18 1.39
CA ALA A 59 12.03 -11.93 2.60
C ALA A 59 11.16 -13.15 2.28
N ARG A 60 10.89 -14.02 3.25
CA ARG A 60 9.91 -15.12 3.13
C ARG A 60 8.80 -14.95 4.15
N VAL A 61 7.90 -14.01 3.89
CA VAL A 61 6.72 -13.76 4.72
C VAL A 61 5.64 -14.79 4.42
N THR A 62 4.80 -15.08 5.41
CA THR A 62 3.57 -15.87 5.20
C THR A 62 2.41 -14.90 4.96
N ILE A 63 1.58 -15.17 3.95
CA ILE A 63 0.42 -14.32 3.66
C ILE A 63 -0.76 -14.75 4.54
N ASN A 64 -1.25 -13.85 5.39
CA ASN A 64 -2.59 -13.97 5.95
C ASN A 64 -3.62 -13.56 4.87
N PRO A 65 -4.49 -14.48 4.39
CA PRO A 65 -5.44 -14.17 3.33
C PRO A 65 -6.47 -13.11 3.74
N TYR A 66 -6.82 -13.02 5.03
CA TYR A 66 -7.78 -12.02 5.50
C TYR A 66 -7.22 -10.61 5.44
N GLU A 67 -5.95 -10.43 5.83
CA GLU A 67 -5.27 -9.13 5.76
C GLU A 67 -4.98 -8.72 4.32
N PHE A 68 -4.64 -9.68 3.45
CA PHE A 68 -4.50 -9.44 2.02
C PHE A 68 -5.79 -8.90 1.40
N TRP A 69 -6.91 -9.60 1.59
CA TRP A 69 -8.20 -9.19 1.03
C TRP A 69 -8.76 -7.93 1.69
N GLU A 70 -8.44 -7.70 2.97
CA GLU A 70 -8.71 -6.42 3.61
C GLU A 70 -7.92 -5.29 2.93
N ALA A 71 -6.61 -5.44 2.72
CA ALA A 71 -5.80 -4.42 2.05
C ALA A 71 -6.35 -4.09 0.66
N TRP A 72 -6.69 -5.13 -0.10
CA TRP A 72 -7.34 -4.98 -1.40
C TRP A 72 -8.66 -4.23 -1.30
N TYR A 73 -9.54 -4.63 -0.38
CA TYR A 73 -10.84 -3.99 -0.20
C TYR A 73 -10.70 -2.52 0.22
N ARG A 74 -9.81 -2.21 1.16
CA ARG A 74 -9.51 -0.85 1.60
C ARG A 74 -9.01 0.01 0.44
N GLY A 75 -8.16 -0.55 -0.42
CA GLY A 75 -7.69 0.10 -1.64
C GLY A 75 -8.82 0.39 -2.61
N LEU A 76 -9.74 -0.56 -2.84
CA LEU A 76 -10.90 -0.37 -3.72
C LEU A 76 -11.85 0.73 -3.25
N GLN A 77 -11.88 1.05 -1.95
CA GLN A 77 -12.73 2.11 -1.42
C GLN A 77 -12.10 3.51 -1.52
N MET A 78 -10.82 3.60 -1.90
CA MET A 78 -10.15 4.88 -2.08
C MET A 78 -10.81 5.68 -3.20
N GLN A 79 -11.10 6.94 -2.92
CA GLN A 79 -11.73 7.86 -3.88
C GLN A 79 -10.71 8.68 -4.68
N VAL A 80 -9.42 8.50 -4.40
CA VAL A 80 -8.32 9.21 -5.04
C VAL A 80 -7.31 8.19 -5.56
N ASN A 81 -6.94 8.33 -6.83
CA ASN A 81 -5.84 7.60 -7.41
C ASN A 81 -4.52 8.35 -7.11
N LEU A 82 -3.71 7.79 -6.21
CA LEU A 82 -2.43 8.39 -5.80
C LEU A 82 -1.36 8.34 -6.90
N PHE A 83 -1.59 7.58 -7.97
CA PHE A 83 -0.70 7.50 -9.14
C PHE A 83 -1.13 8.46 -10.26
N ALA A 84 -2.25 9.15 -10.09
CA ALA A 84 -2.72 10.10 -11.08
C ALA A 84 -1.71 11.26 -11.22
N PRO A 85 -1.39 11.73 -12.45
CA PRO A 85 -0.41 12.80 -12.67
C PRO A 85 -0.69 14.10 -11.92
N GLU A 86 -1.96 14.37 -11.67
CA GLU A 86 -2.45 15.55 -10.94
C GLU A 86 -2.33 15.44 -9.42
N TRP A 87 -2.08 14.24 -8.88
CA TRP A 87 -1.93 14.06 -7.45
C TRP A 87 -0.51 14.39 -6.98
N ASN A 88 -0.40 15.25 -5.96
CA ASN A 88 0.86 15.62 -5.35
C ASN A 88 0.78 15.57 -3.82
N LEU A 89 1.78 14.93 -3.20
CA LEU A 89 1.89 14.85 -1.73
C LEU A 89 1.93 16.23 -1.08
N TRP A 90 2.63 17.19 -1.70
CA TRP A 90 2.86 18.50 -1.12
C TRP A 90 1.58 19.33 -1.02
N ASP A 91 0.59 19.07 -1.88
CA ASP A 91 -0.71 19.74 -1.85
C ASP A 91 -1.53 19.35 -0.61
N VAL A 92 -1.16 18.26 0.06
CA VAL A 92 -1.86 17.74 1.24
C VAL A 92 -0.98 17.55 2.47
N ALA A 93 0.29 17.96 2.42
CA ALA A 93 1.26 17.75 3.50
C ALA A 93 0.84 18.40 4.83
N ASP A 94 0.18 19.57 4.77
CA ASP A 94 -0.30 20.30 5.96
C ASP A 94 -1.69 19.84 6.44
N VAL A 95 -2.33 18.89 5.73
CA VAL A 95 -3.65 18.37 6.12
C VAL A 95 -3.45 17.34 7.23
N PRO A 96 -4.14 17.47 8.39
CA PRO A 96 -4.05 16.47 9.45
C PRO A 96 -4.40 15.08 8.93
N LEU A 97 -3.56 14.08 9.22
CA LEU A 97 -3.67 12.72 8.65
C LEU A 97 -5.07 12.10 8.82
N LYS A 98 -5.70 12.29 9.99
CA LYS A 98 -7.06 11.81 10.24
C LYS A 98 -8.08 12.42 9.27
N LYS A 99 -7.95 13.71 8.97
CA LYS A 99 -8.81 14.42 8.02
C LYS A 99 -8.51 13.96 6.59
N LEU A 100 -7.23 13.78 6.23
CA LEU A 100 -6.85 13.29 4.91
C LEU A 100 -7.39 11.88 4.64
N LYS A 101 -7.26 10.97 5.61
CA LYS A 101 -7.84 9.61 5.55
C LYS A 101 -9.35 9.64 5.30
N GLN A 102 -10.07 10.57 5.92
CA GLN A 102 -11.51 10.75 5.68
C GLN A 102 -11.80 11.28 4.27
N LEU A 103 -11.07 12.31 3.82
CA LEU A 103 -11.23 12.91 2.49
C LEU A 103 -10.98 11.90 1.37
N TYR A 104 -10.02 11.00 1.55
CA TYR A 104 -9.65 10.01 0.54
C TYR A 104 -10.42 8.68 0.69
N CYS A 105 -11.29 8.56 1.69
CA CYS A 105 -12.02 7.33 2.02
C CYS A 105 -11.08 6.15 2.35
N VAL A 106 -9.99 6.42 3.07
CA VAL A 106 -9.11 5.38 3.64
C VAL A 106 -9.85 4.73 4.80
N LEU A 107 -10.36 3.52 4.57
CA LEU A 107 -10.96 2.72 5.64
C LEU A 107 -9.93 2.35 6.73
N PRO A 108 -10.33 2.26 8.01
CA PRO A 108 -9.46 1.79 9.08
C PRO A 108 -9.07 0.32 8.88
N THR A 109 -7.91 -0.07 9.41
CA THR A 109 -7.46 -1.48 9.45
C THR A 109 -8.18 -2.20 10.59
N LYS A 110 -8.59 -3.46 10.38
CA LYS A 110 -9.21 -4.31 11.41
C LYS A 110 -8.20 -5.19 12.13
N TYR A 111 -7.11 -5.55 11.47
CA TYR A 111 -6.18 -6.57 11.96
C TYR A 111 -4.78 -6.04 12.29
N HIS A 112 -4.38 -4.87 11.79
CA HIS A 112 -3.05 -4.33 12.03
C HIS A 112 -3.03 -3.43 13.26
N LYS A 113 -2.36 -3.90 14.33
CA LYS A 113 -2.14 -3.09 15.54
C LYS A 113 -1.20 -1.93 15.22
N ASN A 114 -1.69 -0.73 15.56
CA ASN A 114 -1.07 0.60 15.51
C ASN A 114 0.46 0.63 15.31
N SER A 115 0.89 1.21 14.19
CA SER A 115 2.10 2.02 14.14
C SER A 115 1.78 3.28 13.32
N PHE A 116 2.04 4.44 13.94
CA PHE A 116 1.82 5.84 13.52
C PHE A 116 0.41 6.43 13.71
#